data_AF-A0A534KQX3-F1
#
_entry.id   AF-A0A534KQX3-F1
#
_cell.length_a   1.000
_cell.length_b   1.000
_cell.length_c   1.000
_cell.angle_alpha   90.00
_cell.angle_beta   90.00
_cell.angle_gamma   90.00
#
_symmetry.space_group_name_H-M   'P 1'
#
loop_
_entity.id
_entity.type
_entity.pdbx_description
1 polymer ?
#
loop_
_entity_poly.entity_id
_entity_poly.type
_entity_poly.pdbx_seq_one_letter_code
_entity_poly.pdbx_strand_id
1 'polypeptide(L)'
;MPSAIDLIGHNPALQEHWIRRFFAALIDAIVVAVIYLLFALPLAFVSLAWYVTPFLYGIVWLLYSMLLETLFGATIGKRLLSLRVVAIDGNLDIMHCLVRNISKIYWLLFLVDLIVGGVTQGDPRQRLFDRIARTTVTRVDQGAYMEEQFRMMQHAGPYPMTMPQAPPRTNPPPAPGSAQAAPAAQGSGWPGAAPAPSTWPQHQWDEQGRLVKEMKFCTACGGQLVARGDGKLTCVRCGAVY
;
A
#
# COMPACT_ATOMS: atom_id res chain seq x y z
N MET A 1 -9.21 -0.80 31.24
CA MET A 1 -8.81 -0.51 29.85
C MET A 1 -9.79 -1.23 28.93
N PRO A 2 -10.25 -0.62 27.83
CA PRO A 2 -11.24 -1.25 26.95
C PRO A 2 -10.68 -2.55 26.37
N SER A 3 -11.53 -3.59 26.31
CA SER A 3 -11.18 -4.86 25.67
C SER A 3 -11.10 -4.68 24.15
N ALA A 4 -10.39 -5.55 23.42
CA ALA A 4 -10.31 -5.44 21.96
C ALA A 4 -11.69 -5.55 21.30
N ILE A 5 -12.62 -6.33 21.88
CA ILE A 5 -14.02 -6.43 21.42
C ILE A 5 -14.74 -5.07 21.54
N ASP A 6 -14.53 -4.36 22.66
CA ASP A 6 -15.10 -3.03 22.88
C ASP A 6 -14.57 -2.01 21.87
N LEU A 7 -13.26 -2.08 21.57
CA LEU A 7 -12.61 -1.27 20.53
C LEU A 7 -13.11 -1.60 19.11
N ILE A 8 -13.46 -2.87 18.82
CA ILE A 8 -14.06 -3.28 17.54
C ILE A 8 -15.47 -2.70 17.39
N GLY A 9 -16.25 -2.64 18.46
CA GLY A 9 -17.60 -2.03 18.42
C GLY A 9 -17.59 -0.56 18.01
N HIS A 10 -16.57 0.20 18.44
CA HIS A 10 -16.53 1.65 18.29
C HIS A 10 -15.70 2.17 17.10
N ASN A 11 -14.86 1.34 16.47
CA ASN A 11 -13.97 1.76 15.39
C ASN A 11 -14.35 1.16 14.02
N PRO A 12 -14.94 1.94 13.08
CA PRO A 12 -15.38 1.41 11.79
C PRO A 12 -14.22 0.87 10.94
N ALA A 13 -13.04 1.48 11.01
CA ALA A 13 -11.84 0.99 10.30
C ALA A 13 -11.40 -0.42 10.77
N LEU A 14 -11.59 -0.71 12.06
CA LEU A 14 -11.25 -2.00 12.64
C LEU A 14 -12.26 -3.08 12.22
N GLN A 15 -13.55 -2.74 12.22
CA GLN A 15 -14.61 -3.62 11.71
C GLN A 15 -14.37 -3.98 10.25
N GLU A 16 -14.12 -2.98 9.40
CA GLU A 16 -13.87 -3.21 7.98
C GLU A 16 -12.62 -4.09 7.76
N HIS A 17 -11.57 -3.93 8.58
CA HIS A 17 -10.41 -4.79 8.53
C HIS A 17 -10.76 -6.25 8.84
N TRP A 18 -11.53 -6.50 9.90
CA TRP A 18 -11.98 -7.85 10.26
C TRP A 18 -12.95 -8.45 9.24
N ILE A 19 -13.85 -7.65 8.67
CA ILE A 19 -14.78 -8.08 7.61
C ILE A 19 -14.00 -8.52 6.37
N ARG A 20 -13.01 -7.74 5.91
CA ARG A 20 -12.14 -8.15 4.80
C ARG A 20 -11.39 -9.45 5.11
N ARG A 21 -10.91 -9.63 6.33
CA ARG A 21 -10.25 -10.89 6.74
C ARG A 21 -11.22 -12.07 6.76
N PHE A 22 -12.48 -11.85 7.11
CA PHE A 22 -13.53 -12.88 7.07
C PHE A 22 -13.83 -13.30 5.63
N PHE A 23 -14.07 -12.35 4.72
CA PHE A 23 -14.28 -12.67 3.31
C PHE A 23 -13.06 -13.33 2.65
N ALA A 24 -11.84 -12.93 3.03
CA ALA A 24 -10.62 -13.59 2.57
C ALA A 24 -10.62 -15.07 2.98
N ALA A 25 -10.96 -15.35 4.24
CA ALA A 25 -11.04 -16.71 4.76
C ALA A 25 -12.15 -17.52 4.09
N LEU A 26 -13.28 -16.91 3.73
CA LEU A 26 -14.36 -17.57 3.00
C LEU A 26 -13.92 -17.98 1.58
N ILE A 27 -13.23 -17.09 0.86
CA ILE A 27 -12.68 -17.40 -0.47
C ILE A 27 -11.63 -18.52 -0.36
N ASP A 28 -10.72 -18.42 0.59
CA ASP A 28 -9.72 -19.47 0.84
C ASP A 28 -10.40 -20.80 1.21
N ALA A 29 -11.55 -20.77 1.90
CA ALA A 29 -12.30 -21.99 2.23
C ALA A 29 -12.83 -22.72 1.01
N ILE A 30 -13.34 -21.97 0.03
CA ILE A 30 -13.81 -22.53 -1.24
C ILE A 30 -12.64 -23.16 -1.98
N VAL A 31 -11.50 -22.47 -2.07
CA VAL A 31 -10.30 -22.99 -2.75
C VAL A 31 -9.81 -24.28 -2.07
N VAL A 32 -9.68 -24.28 -0.74
CA VAL A 32 -9.24 -25.46 0.02
C VAL A 32 -10.26 -26.60 -0.11
N ALA A 33 -11.56 -26.31 -0.11
CA ALA A 33 -12.59 -27.31 -0.33
C ALA A 33 -12.47 -27.95 -1.72
N VAL A 34 -12.25 -27.17 -2.78
CA VAL A 34 -12.04 -27.71 -4.13
C VAL A 34 -10.79 -28.59 -4.19
N ILE A 35 -9.66 -28.13 -3.62
CA ILE A 35 -8.42 -28.93 -3.55
C ILE A 35 -8.67 -30.24 -2.79
N TYR A 36 -9.38 -30.16 -1.67
CA TYR A 36 -9.71 -31.32 -0.85
C TYR A 36 -10.60 -32.33 -1.60
N LEU A 37 -11.65 -31.87 -2.28
CA LEU A 37 -12.56 -32.73 -3.03
C LEU A 37 -11.87 -33.43 -4.20
N LEU A 38 -10.93 -32.75 -4.89
CA LEU A 38 -10.23 -33.31 -6.05
C LEU A 38 -9.15 -34.32 -5.66
N PHE A 39 -8.37 -34.05 -4.60
CA PHE A 39 -7.15 -34.81 -4.30
C PHE A 39 -7.24 -35.64 -3.01
N ALA A 40 -7.91 -35.14 -1.98
CA ALA A 40 -7.90 -35.77 -0.65
C ALA A 40 -9.12 -36.66 -0.40
N LEU A 41 -10.31 -36.28 -0.88
CA LEU A 41 -11.55 -37.03 -0.70
C LEU A 41 -11.49 -38.43 -1.36
N PRO A 42 -11.01 -38.59 -2.61
CA PRO A 42 -10.92 -39.92 -3.23
C PRO A 42 -9.96 -40.84 -2.45
N LEU A 43 -8.85 -40.28 -1.95
CA LEU A 43 -7.84 -41.00 -1.19
C LEU A 43 -8.36 -41.41 0.21
N ALA A 44 -9.17 -40.56 0.85
CA ALA A 44 -9.81 -40.84 2.13
C ALA A 44 -10.96 -41.87 1.99
N PHE A 45 -11.68 -41.86 0.87
CA PHE A 45 -12.74 -42.82 0.58
C PHE A 45 -12.18 -44.23 0.36
N VAL A 46 -11.04 -44.35 -0.33
CA VAL A 46 -10.33 -45.63 -0.54
C VAL A 46 -9.77 -46.20 0.76
N SER A 47 -9.33 -45.36 1.69
CA SER A 47 -8.72 -45.80 2.96
C SER A 47 -9.72 -46.13 4.08
N LEU A 48 -11.04 -46.01 3.83
CA LEU A 48 -12.13 -46.27 4.80
C LEU A 48 -11.96 -45.51 6.15
N ALA A 49 -11.24 -44.39 6.14
CA ALA A 49 -10.82 -43.65 7.32
C ALA A 49 -11.59 -42.32 7.48
N TRP A 50 -12.92 -42.42 7.47
CA TRP A 50 -13.84 -41.26 7.53
C TRP A 50 -13.66 -40.39 8.79
N TYR A 51 -13.13 -40.96 9.87
CA TYR A 51 -12.80 -40.25 11.11
C TYR A 51 -11.56 -39.35 10.99
N VAL A 52 -10.70 -39.58 9.99
CA VAL A 52 -9.46 -38.79 9.74
C VAL A 52 -9.72 -37.65 8.75
N THR A 53 -10.77 -37.74 7.95
CA THR A 53 -11.26 -36.74 6.98
C THR A 53 -11.18 -35.28 7.48
N PRO A 54 -11.71 -34.91 8.66
CA PRO A 54 -11.62 -33.51 9.15
C PRO A 54 -10.19 -33.07 9.49
N PHE A 55 -9.35 -33.98 9.98
CA PHE A 55 -7.95 -33.68 10.27
C PHE A 55 -7.13 -33.51 8.98
N LEU A 56 -7.40 -34.34 7.96
CA LEU A 56 -6.81 -34.18 6.62
C LEU A 56 -7.21 -32.85 5.99
N TYR A 57 -8.46 -32.43 6.12
CA TYR A 57 -8.89 -31.11 5.65
C TYR A 57 -8.09 -29.99 6.33
N GLY A 58 -7.92 -30.09 7.65
CA GLY A 58 -7.09 -29.17 8.43
C GLY A 58 -5.64 -29.12 7.99
N ILE A 59 -5.03 -30.27 7.69
CA ILE A 59 -3.66 -30.36 7.16
C ILE A 59 -3.56 -29.68 5.79
N VAL A 60 -4.49 -29.98 4.87
CA VAL A 60 -4.51 -29.34 3.54
C VAL A 60 -4.63 -27.83 3.68
N TRP A 61 -5.49 -27.36 4.59
CA TRP A 61 -5.62 -25.94 4.89
C TRP A 61 -4.32 -25.32 5.41
N LEU A 62 -3.67 -25.98 6.38
CA LEU A 62 -2.40 -25.53 6.93
C LEU A 62 -1.33 -25.44 5.85
N LEU A 63 -1.15 -26.50 5.06
CA LEU A 63 -0.13 -26.57 4.01
C LEU A 63 -0.39 -25.52 2.92
N TYR A 64 -1.64 -25.40 2.47
CA TYR A 64 -2.05 -24.39 1.50
C TYR A 64 -1.72 -22.98 1.99
N SER A 65 -2.13 -22.65 3.21
CA SER A 65 -1.95 -21.29 3.75
C SER A 65 -0.49 -20.98 4.08
N MET A 66 0.24 -21.94 4.65
CA MET A 66 1.66 -21.80 4.94
C MET A 66 2.48 -21.60 3.66
N LEU A 67 2.30 -22.45 2.65
CA LEU A 67 3.08 -22.39 1.41
C LEU A 67 2.86 -21.07 0.68
N LEU A 68 1.60 -20.63 0.54
CA LEU A 68 1.30 -19.36 -0.11
C LEU A 68 1.77 -18.17 0.73
N GLU A 69 1.60 -18.18 2.05
CA GLU A 69 2.07 -17.07 2.88
C GLU A 69 3.59 -16.94 2.84
N THR A 70 4.34 -18.05 2.86
CA THR A 70 5.79 -18.03 2.72
C THR A 70 6.26 -17.51 1.36
N LEU A 71 5.68 -18.00 0.26
CA LEU A 71 6.15 -17.64 -1.08
C LEU A 71 5.71 -16.24 -1.52
N PHE A 72 4.50 -15.85 -1.11
CA PHE A 72 3.77 -14.76 -1.71
C PHE A 72 3.34 -13.68 -0.71
N GLY A 73 3.58 -13.90 0.58
CA GLY A 73 3.14 -13.03 1.67
C GLY A 73 1.62 -13.00 1.87
N ALA A 74 0.86 -13.81 1.13
CA ALA A 74 -0.60 -13.82 1.18
C ALA A 74 -1.19 -15.06 0.50
N THR A 75 -2.32 -15.54 1.02
CA THR A 75 -3.18 -16.55 0.35
C THR A 75 -3.96 -15.95 -0.81
N ILE A 76 -4.63 -16.77 -1.62
CA ILE A 76 -5.37 -16.30 -2.79
C ILE A 76 -6.50 -15.35 -2.38
N GLY A 77 -7.31 -15.72 -1.39
CA GLY A 77 -8.40 -14.88 -0.87
C GLY A 77 -7.89 -13.58 -0.26
N LYS A 78 -6.75 -13.63 0.46
CA LYS A 78 -6.12 -12.42 0.98
C LYS A 78 -5.62 -11.50 -0.13
N ARG A 79 -4.98 -12.05 -1.17
CA ARG A 79 -4.53 -11.26 -2.33
C ARG A 79 -5.68 -10.59 -3.05
N LEU A 80 -6.79 -11.29 -3.25
CA LEU A 80 -8.01 -10.75 -3.88
C LEU A 80 -8.60 -9.57 -3.11
N LEU A 81 -8.46 -9.56 -1.78
CA LEU A 81 -8.93 -8.46 -0.93
C LEU A 81 -7.83 -7.46 -0.55
N SER A 82 -6.71 -7.47 -1.28
CA SER A 82 -5.55 -6.59 -1.09
C SER A 82 -4.98 -6.65 0.33
N LEU A 83 -4.96 -7.84 0.94
CA LEU A 83 -4.38 -8.11 2.26
C LEU A 83 -3.04 -8.82 2.10
N ARG A 84 -2.05 -8.42 2.90
CA ARG A 84 -0.74 -9.07 2.98
C ARG A 84 -0.35 -9.32 4.44
N VAL A 85 0.34 -10.43 4.65
CA VAL A 85 0.94 -10.81 5.93
C VAL A 85 2.36 -10.26 5.97
N VAL A 86 2.69 -9.56 7.04
CA VAL A 86 4.01 -8.96 7.26
C VAL A 86 4.49 -9.35 8.66
N ALA A 87 5.77 -9.68 8.79
CA ALA A 87 6.39 -9.90 10.10
C ALA A 87 6.72 -8.56 10.74
N ILE A 88 6.54 -8.46 12.05
CA ILE A 88 6.83 -7.24 12.82
C ILE A 88 8.34 -7.06 12.97
N ASP A 89 9.08 -8.18 13.05
CA ASP A 89 10.51 -8.20 13.37
C ASP A 89 11.42 -8.18 12.13
N GLY A 90 10.86 -8.12 10.90
CA GLY A 90 11.64 -8.09 9.66
C GLY A 90 11.02 -8.89 8.53
N ASN A 91 11.81 -9.77 7.90
CA ASN A 91 11.35 -10.56 6.77
C ASN A 91 10.44 -11.72 7.22
N LEU A 92 9.46 -12.07 6.40
CA LEU A 92 8.51 -13.15 6.70
C LEU A 92 9.19 -14.51 6.46
N ASP A 93 9.48 -15.22 7.55
CA ASP A 93 10.07 -16.57 7.48
C ASP A 93 9.01 -17.68 7.57
N ILE A 94 9.38 -18.88 7.11
CA ILE A 94 8.60 -20.11 7.17
C ILE A 94 8.05 -20.39 8.58
N MET A 95 8.86 -20.19 9.61
CA MET A 95 8.45 -20.46 10.99
C MET A 95 7.33 -19.53 11.45
N HIS A 96 7.35 -18.26 11.01
CA HIS A 96 6.30 -17.30 11.30
C HIS A 96 4.98 -17.75 10.66
N CYS A 97 5.03 -18.15 9.38
CA CYS A 97 3.86 -18.67 8.66
C CYS A 97 3.33 -19.96 9.29
N LEU A 98 4.19 -20.87 9.72
CA LEU A 98 3.77 -22.12 10.34
C LEU A 98 3.03 -21.86 11.66
N VAL A 99 3.66 -21.16 12.61
CA VAL A 99 3.09 -20.89 13.94
C VAL A 99 1.76 -20.15 13.83
N ARG A 100 1.67 -19.16 12.94
CA ARG A 100 0.45 -18.40 12.67
C ARG A 100 -0.70 -19.28 12.13
N ASN A 101 -0.39 -20.32 11.37
CA ASN A 101 -1.39 -21.17 10.70
C ASN A 101 -1.69 -22.49 11.45
N ILE A 102 -0.97 -22.83 12.51
CA ILE A 102 -1.22 -24.03 13.34
C ILE A 102 -2.66 -24.05 13.87
N SER A 103 -3.23 -22.91 14.28
CA SER A 103 -4.60 -22.85 14.78
C SER A 103 -5.64 -23.27 13.74
N LYS A 104 -5.33 -23.23 12.45
CA LYS A 104 -6.24 -23.60 11.35
C LYS A 104 -6.35 -25.11 11.11
N ILE A 105 -5.52 -25.95 11.73
CA ILE A 105 -5.62 -27.42 11.62
C ILE A 105 -7.00 -27.90 12.08
N TYR A 106 -7.58 -27.23 13.06
CA TYR A 106 -8.88 -27.60 13.58
C TYR A 106 -9.74 -26.36 13.79
N TRP A 107 -10.96 -26.40 13.25
CA TRP A 107 -11.85 -25.24 13.27
C TRP A 107 -12.16 -24.75 14.69
N LEU A 108 -12.23 -25.65 15.69
CA LEU A 108 -12.39 -25.27 17.10
C LEU A 108 -11.15 -24.54 17.63
N LEU A 109 -9.93 -24.97 17.28
CA LEU A 109 -8.71 -24.27 17.69
C LEU A 109 -8.63 -22.88 17.05
N PHE A 110 -9.06 -22.75 15.80
CA PHE A 110 -9.15 -21.47 15.11
C PHE A 110 -10.15 -20.51 15.78
N LEU A 111 -11.30 -21.03 16.21
CA LEU A 111 -12.30 -20.24 16.93
C LEU A 111 -11.77 -19.78 18.29
N VAL A 112 -11.10 -20.68 19.03
CA VAL A 112 -10.46 -20.35 20.31
C VAL A 112 -9.36 -19.30 20.13
N ASP A 113 -8.52 -19.42 19.10
CA ASP A 113 -7.50 -18.43 18.73
C ASP A 113 -8.10 -17.02 18.52
N LEU A 114 -9.23 -16.94 17.82
CA LEU A 114 -9.94 -15.69 17.58
C LEU A 114 -10.54 -15.08 18.86
N ILE A 115 -11.23 -15.90 19.66
CA ILE A 115 -11.87 -15.44 20.91
C ILE A 115 -10.81 -15.00 21.92
N VAL A 116 -9.80 -15.84 22.15
CA VAL A 116 -8.72 -15.53 23.09
C VAL A 116 -7.94 -14.31 22.60
N GLY A 117 -7.68 -14.18 21.29
CA GLY A 117 -7.05 -13.00 20.72
C GLY A 117 -7.85 -11.70 20.93
N GLY A 118 -9.19 -11.77 20.87
CA GLY A 118 -10.08 -10.64 21.11
C GLY A 118 -10.31 -10.29 22.59
N VAL A 119 -10.15 -11.25 23.50
CA VAL A 119 -10.27 -11.01 24.95
C VAL A 119 -8.93 -10.60 25.56
N THR A 120 -7.82 -11.11 25.04
CA THR A 120 -6.48 -10.81 25.56
C THR A 120 -5.98 -9.44 25.15
N GLN A 121 -5.24 -8.81 26.07
CA GLN A 121 -4.68 -7.49 25.87
C GLN A 121 -3.59 -7.48 24.79
N GLY A 122 -3.72 -6.58 23.81
CA GLY A 122 -2.74 -6.34 22.75
C GLY A 122 -3.38 -5.69 21.53
N ASP A 123 -2.70 -5.75 20.38
CA ASP A 123 -3.21 -5.15 19.13
C ASP A 123 -4.57 -5.80 18.74
N PRO A 124 -5.67 -5.03 18.69
CA PRO A 124 -7.00 -5.54 18.39
C PRO A 124 -7.17 -5.95 16.91
N ARG A 125 -6.15 -5.73 16.07
CA ARG A 125 -6.09 -6.18 14.68
C ARG A 125 -5.55 -7.61 14.54
N GLN A 126 -4.98 -8.18 15.60
CA GLN A 126 -4.26 -9.47 15.55
C GLN A 126 -5.00 -10.57 16.31
N ARG A 127 -4.90 -11.81 15.82
CA ARG A 127 -5.31 -13.02 16.57
C ARG A 127 -4.23 -13.43 17.58
N LEU A 128 -4.53 -14.39 18.46
CA LEU A 128 -3.56 -14.87 19.45
C LEU A 128 -2.31 -15.44 18.76
N PHE A 129 -2.48 -16.35 17.80
CA PHE A 129 -1.37 -16.95 17.08
C PHE A 129 -0.66 -15.97 16.13
N ASP A 130 -1.36 -14.95 15.63
CA ASP A 130 -0.72 -13.84 14.89
C ASP A 130 0.26 -13.09 15.81
N ARG A 131 -0.15 -12.84 17.06
CA ARG A 131 0.66 -12.16 18.08
C ARG A 131 1.84 -13.01 18.55
N ILE A 132 1.62 -14.31 18.77
CA ILE A 132 2.70 -15.27 19.11
C ILE A 132 3.71 -15.35 17.97
N ALA A 133 3.23 -15.42 16.73
CA ALA A 133 4.08 -15.44 15.55
C ALA A 133 4.65 -14.06 15.19
N ARG A 134 4.38 -13.00 15.97
CA ARG A 134 4.79 -11.61 15.70
C ARG A 134 4.55 -11.19 14.24
N THR A 135 3.36 -11.48 13.73
CA THR A 135 2.94 -11.11 12.38
C THR A 135 1.66 -10.30 12.41
N THR A 136 1.54 -9.36 11.49
CA THR A 136 0.32 -8.56 11.32
C THR A 136 -0.19 -8.67 9.90
N VAL A 137 -1.47 -8.35 9.70
CA VAL A 137 -2.09 -8.29 8.39
C VAL A 137 -2.30 -6.83 8.04
N THR A 138 -1.59 -6.36 7.03
CA THR A 138 -1.76 -5.01 6.50
C THR A 138 -2.53 -5.04 5.21
N ARG A 139 -3.21 -3.93 4.91
CA ARG A 139 -3.81 -3.73 3.59
C ARG A 139 -2.74 -3.14 2.68
N VAL A 140 -2.79 -3.55 1.41
CA VAL A 140 -1.87 -3.13 0.33
C VAL A 140 -2.64 -2.38 -0.76
N ASP A 141 -3.85 -1.91 -0.45
CA ASP A 141 -4.65 -1.10 -1.35
C ASP A 141 -4.10 0.34 -1.40
N GLN A 142 -4.29 1.00 -2.54
CA GLN A 142 -3.91 2.41 -2.74
C GLN A 142 -4.50 3.31 -1.63
N GLY A 143 -5.71 3.00 -1.17
CA GLY A 143 -6.36 3.69 -0.05
C GLY A 143 -5.59 3.58 1.26
N ALA A 144 -5.06 2.41 1.62
CA ALA A 144 -4.24 2.26 2.82
C ALA A 144 -2.91 3.02 2.73
N TYR A 145 -2.28 3.04 1.54
CA TYR A 145 -1.07 3.86 1.33
C TYR A 145 -1.36 5.36 1.49
N MET A 146 -2.49 5.83 0.98
CA MET A 146 -2.89 7.24 1.13
C MET A 146 -3.20 7.58 2.59
N GLU A 147 -3.97 6.75 3.29
CA GLU A 147 -4.31 6.93 4.71
C GLU A 147 -3.04 6.97 5.59
N GLU A 148 -2.08 6.08 5.31
CA GLU A 148 -0.81 6.06 6.03
C GLU A 148 0.06 7.29 5.73
N GLN A 149 0.10 7.75 4.48
CA GLN A 149 0.72 9.02 4.11
C GLN A 149 0.05 10.20 4.81
N PHE A 150 -1.27 10.28 4.85
CA PHE A 150 -2.00 11.32 5.56
C PHE A 150 -1.71 11.29 7.06
N ARG A 151 -1.67 10.10 7.67
CA ARG A 151 -1.32 9.95 9.09
C ARG A 151 0.12 10.39 9.37
N MET A 152 1.07 10.06 8.48
CA MET A 152 2.46 10.54 8.58
C MET A 152 2.56 12.06 8.41
N MET A 153 1.77 12.66 7.51
CA MET A 153 1.69 14.12 7.34
C MET A 153 1.09 14.81 8.58
N GLN A 154 0.06 14.21 9.20
CA GLN A 154 -0.56 14.72 10.42
C GLN A 154 0.33 14.54 11.66
N HIS A 155 1.24 13.56 11.65
CA HIS A 155 2.22 13.31 12.72
C HIS A 155 3.60 13.91 12.40
N ALA A 156 3.73 14.72 11.35
CA ALA A 156 4.93 15.52 11.11
C ALA A 156 5.05 16.56 12.24
N GLY A 157 5.71 16.18 13.33
CA GLY A 157 6.23 17.12 14.31
C GLY A 157 7.22 18.11 13.65
N PRO A 158 7.74 19.10 14.40
CA PRO A 158 8.52 20.23 13.86
C PRO A 158 9.88 19.86 13.23
N TYR A 159 10.17 18.58 13.02
CA TYR A 159 11.41 18.13 12.40
C TYR A 159 11.15 17.73 10.95
N PRO A 160 11.77 18.42 9.98
CA PRO A 160 11.65 18.04 8.57
C PRO A 160 12.25 16.64 8.40
N MET A 161 11.44 15.67 7.99
CA MET A 161 11.97 14.41 7.49
C MET A 161 12.83 14.73 6.26
N THR A 162 14.14 14.56 6.41
CA THR A 162 15.04 14.53 5.25
C THR A 162 14.64 13.32 4.43
N MET A 163 13.97 13.55 3.31
CA MET A 163 13.71 12.50 2.33
C MET A 163 15.05 11.85 1.97
N PRO A 164 15.17 10.51 1.93
CA PRO A 164 16.34 9.87 1.36
C PRO A 164 16.54 10.43 -0.06
N GLN A 165 17.71 11.03 -0.31
CA GLN A 165 18.02 11.56 -1.63
C GLN A 165 17.88 10.43 -2.65
N ALA A 166 17.15 10.70 -3.73
CA ALA A 166 17.09 9.77 -4.86
C ALA A 166 18.53 9.38 -5.24
N PRO A 167 18.82 8.09 -5.48
CA PRO A 167 20.15 7.67 -5.86
C PRO A 167 20.61 8.53 -7.05
N PRO A 168 21.88 8.99 -7.07
CA PRO A 168 22.38 9.80 -8.17
C PRO A 168 22.04 9.10 -9.49
N ARG A 169 21.49 9.84 -10.45
CA ARG A 169 21.33 9.33 -11.81
C ARG A 169 22.72 9.07 -12.37
N THR A 170 23.26 7.88 -12.14
CA THR A 170 24.47 7.44 -12.85
C THR A 170 24.01 7.18 -14.27
N ASN A 171 24.44 8.05 -15.20
CA ASN A 171 24.24 7.80 -16.61
C ASN A 171 24.75 6.38 -16.92
N PRO A 172 24.00 5.56 -17.66
CA PRO A 172 24.48 4.25 -18.07
C PRO A 172 25.84 4.41 -18.79
N PRO A 173 26.77 3.45 -18.64
CA PRO A 173 28.08 3.53 -19.27
C PRO A 173 27.91 3.71 -20.79
N PRO A 174 28.71 4.60 -21.42
CA PRO A 174 28.60 4.88 -22.84
C PRO A 174 28.90 3.62 -23.65
N ALA A 175 28.04 3.34 -24.63
CA ALA A 175 28.25 2.25 -25.58
C ALA A 175 29.57 2.47 -26.34
N PRO A 176 30.40 1.44 -26.53
CA PRO A 176 31.65 1.59 -27.27
C PRO A 176 31.34 1.86 -28.75
N GLY A 177 31.68 3.06 -29.24
CA GLY A 177 31.71 3.31 -30.68
C GLY A 177 31.21 4.65 -31.22
N SER A 178 30.94 5.69 -30.42
CA SER A 178 30.66 7.03 -30.97
C SER A 178 31.88 7.93 -30.86
N ALA A 179 32.34 8.40 -32.03
CA ALA A 179 33.47 9.30 -32.23
C ALA A 179 33.41 10.58 -31.37
N GLN A 180 34.59 11.15 -31.15
CA GLN A 180 34.91 12.26 -30.25
C GLN A 180 33.93 13.45 -30.38
N ALA A 181 33.37 13.88 -29.24
CA ALA A 181 32.70 15.16 -29.12
C ALA A 181 33.71 16.31 -29.00
N ALA A 182 33.53 17.33 -29.84
CA ALA A 182 34.25 18.59 -29.86
C ALA A 182 34.09 19.39 -28.54
N PRO A 183 34.96 20.38 -28.24
CA PRO A 183 34.96 21.04 -26.94
C PRO A 183 33.70 21.90 -26.74
N ALA A 184 33.27 21.91 -25.48
CA ALA A 184 32.02 22.51 -25.00
C ALA A 184 31.88 24.00 -25.36
N ALA A 185 30.92 24.30 -26.23
CA ALA A 185 30.30 25.62 -26.28
C ALA A 185 29.37 25.75 -25.06
N GLN A 186 29.56 26.82 -24.28
CA GLN A 186 28.64 27.23 -23.22
C GLN A 186 27.31 27.61 -23.85
N GLY A 187 26.39 26.64 -23.90
CA GLY A 187 25.08 26.87 -24.51
C GLY A 187 24.16 25.67 -24.37
N SER A 188 22.96 25.95 -23.86
CA SER A 188 21.77 25.09 -23.87
C SER A 188 21.83 23.79 -23.07
N GLY A 189 21.67 23.92 -21.76
CA GLY A 189 20.90 22.95 -20.97
C GLY A 189 19.41 23.01 -21.35
N TRP A 190 18.73 21.88 -21.24
CA TRP A 190 17.29 21.68 -21.45
C TRP A 190 16.39 22.88 -21.06
N PRO A 191 15.35 23.24 -21.86
CA PRO A 191 14.63 24.48 -21.68
C PRO A 191 13.59 24.34 -20.58
N GLY A 192 13.92 24.78 -19.37
CA GLY A 192 12.92 24.81 -18.29
C GLY A 192 13.49 24.71 -16.89
N ALA A 193 14.49 25.53 -16.54
CA ALA A 193 14.67 25.87 -15.14
C ALA A 193 13.55 26.86 -14.78
N ALA A 194 12.64 26.46 -13.89
CA ALA A 194 11.64 27.37 -13.33
C ALA A 194 12.36 28.54 -12.63
N PRO A 195 11.88 29.79 -12.78
CA PRO A 195 12.48 30.93 -12.10
C PRO A 195 12.38 30.75 -10.58
N ALA A 196 13.37 31.29 -9.85
CA ALA A 196 13.50 31.09 -8.41
C ALA A 196 12.19 31.46 -7.67
N PRO A 197 11.78 30.70 -6.62
CA PRO A 197 10.49 30.85 -5.92
C PRO A 197 10.15 32.28 -5.47
N SER A 198 11.15 33.14 -5.28
CA SER A 198 11.01 34.55 -4.92
C SER A 198 10.38 35.44 -6.01
N THR A 199 10.22 34.95 -7.24
CA THR A 199 9.71 35.74 -8.39
C THR A 199 8.30 35.36 -8.82
N TRP A 200 7.61 34.53 -8.05
CA TRP A 200 6.26 34.07 -8.39
C TRP A 200 5.22 35.12 -7.96
N PRO A 201 4.26 35.49 -8.84
CA PRO A 201 3.22 36.44 -8.48
C PRO A 201 2.35 35.86 -7.36
N GLN A 202 2.22 36.59 -6.25
CA GLN A 202 1.41 36.16 -5.12
C GLN A 202 -0.09 36.39 -5.39
N HIS A 203 -0.92 35.49 -4.86
CA HIS A 203 -2.38 35.61 -4.90
C HIS A 203 -2.82 36.83 -4.10
N GLN A 204 -3.45 37.81 -4.76
CA GLN A 204 -4.10 38.93 -4.08
C GLN A 204 -5.60 38.63 -3.98
N TRP A 205 -6.14 38.84 -2.78
CA TRP A 205 -7.55 38.66 -2.45
C TRP A 205 -8.21 40.03 -2.44
N ASP A 206 -9.40 40.15 -3.02
CA ASP A 206 -10.20 41.37 -2.86
C ASP A 206 -10.72 41.48 -1.42
N GLU A 207 -11.21 42.66 -1.04
CA GLU A 207 -11.76 42.93 0.30
C GLU A 207 -13.01 42.07 0.64
N GLN A 208 -13.58 41.38 -0.35
CA GLN A 208 -14.70 40.44 -0.17
C GLN A 208 -14.24 38.96 -0.09
N GLY A 209 -12.93 38.71 -0.02
CA GLY A 209 -12.36 37.37 0.15
C GLY A 209 -12.43 36.49 -1.10
N ARG A 210 -12.57 37.08 -2.28
CA ARG A 210 -12.54 36.36 -3.57
C ARG A 210 -11.21 36.60 -4.28
N LEU A 211 -10.74 35.57 -4.97
CA LEU A 211 -9.59 35.65 -5.86
C LEU A 211 -9.95 36.53 -7.06
N VAL A 212 -9.17 37.59 -7.29
CA VAL A 212 -9.35 38.45 -8.46
C VAL A 212 -9.10 37.62 -9.73
N LYS A 213 -10.18 37.30 -10.44
CA LYS A 213 -10.22 36.74 -11.81
C LYS A 213 -9.64 37.82 -12.75
N GLU A 214 -8.65 37.63 -13.62
CA GLU A 214 -8.32 36.51 -14.50
C GLU A 214 -6.82 36.59 -14.87
N MET A 215 -6.08 35.49 -14.80
CA MET A 215 -4.79 35.40 -15.49
C MET A 215 -5.07 35.25 -16.99
N LYS A 216 -4.73 36.26 -17.80
CA LYS A 216 -4.81 36.17 -19.26
C LYS A 216 -3.58 35.41 -19.77
N PHE A 217 -3.81 34.27 -20.41
CA PHE A 217 -2.78 33.46 -21.06
C PHE A 217 -2.80 33.67 -22.56
N CYS A 218 -1.63 33.61 -23.19
CA CYS A 218 -1.46 33.72 -24.62
C CYS A 218 -2.11 32.51 -25.31
N THR A 219 -3.02 32.78 -26.25
CA THR A 219 -3.74 31.74 -27.00
C THR A 219 -2.85 30.95 -27.96
N ALA A 220 -1.65 31.47 -28.30
CA ALA A 220 -0.72 30.81 -29.21
C ALA A 220 0.23 29.81 -28.53
N CYS A 221 0.65 30.05 -27.28
CA CYS A 221 1.66 29.22 -26.61
C CYS A 221 1.37 28.89 -25.13
N GLY A 222 0.23 29.36 -24.60
CA GLY A 222 -0.16 29.20 -23.20
C GLY A 222 0.68 30.00 -22.20
N GLY A 223 1.63 30.82 -22.67
CA GLY A 223 2.47 31.66 -21.81
C GLY A 223 1.70 32.81 -21.18
N GLN A 224 2.16 33.31 -20.04
CA GLN A 224 1.53 34.45 -19.37
C GLN A 224 1.63 35.73 -20.23
N LEU A 225 0.58 36.56 -20.18
CA LEU A 225 0.57 37.88 -20.81
C LEU A 225 0.93 38.94 -19.78
N VAL A 226 1.80 39.89 -20.15
CA VAL A 226 2.22 41.01 -19.30
C VAL A 226 1.86 42.32 -19.98
N ALA A 227 1.31 43.27 -19.23
CA ALA A 227 0.95 44.58 -19.75
C ALA A 227 2.22 45.41 -20.01
N ARG A 228 2.31 45.99 -21.21
CA ARG A 228 3.31 46.98 -21.59
C ARG A 228 2.80 48.37 -21.22
N GLY A 229 3.69 49.32 -20.96
CA GLY A 229 3.35 50.71 -20.63
C GLY A 229 2.44 51.41 -21.65
N ASP A 230 2.35 50.88 -22.86
CA ASP A 230 1.50 51.36 -23.96
C ASP A 230 0.04 50.82 -23.89
N GLY A 231 -0.31 50.08 -22.83
CA GLY A 231 -1.66 49.52 -22.60
C GLY A 231 -1.95 48.19 -23.32
N LYS A 232 -1.00 47.66 -24.09
CA LYS A 232 -1.09 46.36 -24.79
C LYS A 232 -0.50 45.22 -23.99
N LEU A 233 -0.96 43.98 -24.23
CA LEU A 233 -0.52 42.78 -23.51
C LEU A 233 0.46 41.97 -24.37
N THR A 234 1.66 41.68 -23.87
CA THR A 234 2.68 40.91 -24.60
C THR A 234 2.95 39.59 -23.90
N CYS A 235 3.03 38.49 -24.66
CA CYS A 235 3.35 37.19 -24.12
C CYS A 235 4.85 37.08 -23.81
N VAL A 236 5.18 36.71 -22.57
CA VAL A 236 6.59 36.61 -22.13
C VAL A 236 7.34 35.44 -22.77
N ARG A 237 6.60 34.47 -23.32
CA ARG A 237 7.18 33.22 -23.85
C ARG A 237 7.42 33.25 -25.36
N CYS A 238 6.51 33.84 -26.14
CA CYS A 238 6.61 33.91 -27.60
C CYS A 238 6.64 35.34 -28.17
N GLY A 239 6.43 36.37 -27.34
CA GLY A 239 6.45 37.77 -27.78
C GLY A 239 5.20 38.25 -28.52
N ALA A 240 4.14 37.43 -28.65
CA ALA A 240 2.88 37.84 -29.27
C ALA A 240 2.23 39.00 -28.49
N VAL A 241 1.72 40.02 -29.20
CA VAL A 241 1.12 41.23 -28.61
C VAL A 241 -0.40 41.26 -28.91
N TYR A 242 -1.20 41.60 -27.90
CA TYR A 242 -2.66 41.73 -27.94
C TYR A 242 -3.09 43.14 -27.51
#